data_AF-A0A5N4DRI3-F1
#
_entry.id   AF-A0A5N4DRI3-F1
#
_cell.length_a   1.000
_cell.length_b   1.000
_cell.length_c   1.000
_cell.angle_alpha   90.00
_cell.angle_beta   90.00
_cell.angle_gamma   90.00
#
_symmetry.space_group_name_H-M   'P 1'
#
loop_
_entity.id
_entity.type
_entity.pdbx_description
1 polymer ?
#
loop_
_entity_poly.entity_id
_entity_poly.type
_entity_poly.pdbx_seq_one_letter_code
_entity_poly.pdbx_strand_id
1 'polypeptide(L)'
;MRPLTEEETRVMFEKIAKYIGENLQLLVDRPDGTYCFRLHNDRVYYVSEKILKLAANISGDKLVSLGTCFGKFTKTHKFRLHITALDYLAPYAKYKVWIKPGAEQSFLYGNHVLKSGLGRITENTSQYQGVVVYSMADIPLGFGVAAKSTQDCRKVDPMAIVVFHQADIGEYVRHEETLT
;
A
#
# COMPACT_ATOMS: atom_id res chain seq x y z
N MET A 1 -8.97 20.24 -5.58
CA MET A 1 -8.41 18.92 -6.01
C MET A 1 -7.89 19.07 -7.43
N ARG A 2 -6.58 19.02 -7.63
CA ARG A 2 -5.97 19.17 -8.95
C ARG A 2 -5.58 17.80 -9.55
N PRO A 3 -5.46 17.68 -10.89
CA PRO A 3 -4.77 16.56 -11.51
C PRO A 3 -3.30 16.48 -11.05
N LEU A 4 -2.75 15.26 -11.04
CA LEU A 4 -1.31 15.06 -10.86
C LEU A 4 -0.58 15.52 -12.11
N THR A 5 0.65 16.04 -11.94
CA THR A 5 1.54 16.27 -13.07
C THR A 5 2.08 14.95 -13.62
N GLU A 6 2.66 14.95 -14.82
CA GLU A 6 3.26 13.74 -15.40
C GLU A 6 4.33 13.13 -14.50
N GLU A 7 5.17 13.98 -13.90
CA GLU A 7 6.24 13.53 -13.00
C GLU A 7 5.70 12.97 -11.67
N GLU A 8 4.69 13.62 -11.07
CA GLU A 8 4.02 13.09 -9.88
C GLU A 8 3.36 11.75 -10.16
N THR A 9 2.71 11.65 -11.33
CA THR A 9 2.05 10.42 -11.80
C THR A 9 3.07 9.30 -11.96
N ARG A 10 4.23 9.57 -12.58
CA ARG A 10 5.34 8.61 -12.71
C ARG A 10 5.83 8.13 -11.35
N VAL A 11 6.15 9.04 -10.43
CA VAL A 11 6.68 8.70 -9.10
C VAL A 11 5.67 7.88 -8.29
N MET A 12 4.39 8.22 -8.35
CA MET A 12 3.33 7.46 -7.69
C MET A 12 3.20 6.05 -8.29
N PHE A 13 3.15 5.94 -9.62
CA PHE A 13 3.01 4.66 -10.31
C PHE A 13 4.21 3.76 -10.13
N GLU A 14 5.44 4.29 -10.13
CA GLU A 14 6.63 3.51 -9.79
C GLU A 14 6.55 2.93 -8.37
N LYS A 15 5.98 3.66 -7.41
CA LYS A 15 5.81 3.16 -6.04
C LYS A 15 4.72 2.09 -5.95
N ILE A 16 3.61 2.26 -6.66
CA ILE A 16 2.49 1.29 -6.70
C ILE A 16 2.91 0.01 -7.45
N ALA A 17 3.60 0.15 -8.58
CA ALA A 17 4.07 -0.97 -9.39
C ALA A 17 5.01 -1.91 -8.62
N LYS A 18 5.70 -1.42 -7.58
CA LYS A 18 6.49 -2.27 -6.68
C LYS A 18 5.65 -3.31 -5.92
N TYR A 19 4.33 -3.14 -5.80
CA TYR A 19 3.45 -4.08 -5.12
C TYR A 19 2.57 -4.88 -6.10
N ILE A 20 1.98 -4.21 -7.09
CA ILE A 20 1.02 -4.83 -8.03
C ILE A 20 1.60 -5.15 -9.41
N GLY A 21 2.82 -4.71 -9.72
CA GLY A 21 3.41 -4.87 -11.05
C GLY A 21 2.65 -4.09 -12.12
N GLU A 22 2.34 -4.75 -13.23
CA GLU A 22 1.67 -4.18 -14.41
C GLU A 22 0.14 -4.09 -14.26
N ASN A 23 -0.43 -4.60 -13.17
CA ASN A 23 -1.88 -4.64 -12.92
C ASN A 23 -2.51 -3.28 -12.58
N LEU A 24 -1.78 -2.18 -12.75
CA LEU A 24 -2.24 -0.83 -12.44
C LEU A 24 -3.46 -0.42 -13.28
N GLN A 25 -3.55 -0.89 -14.53
CA GLN A 25 -4.69 -0.61 -15.41
C GLN A 25 -6.02 -1.09 -14.80
N LEU A 26 -6.00 -2.18 -14.03
CA LEU A 26 -7.19 -2.71 -13.34
C LEU A 26 -7.71 -1.77 -12.23
N LEU A 27 -6.87 -0.87 -11.73
CA LEU A 27 -7.31 0.17 -10.80
C LEU A 27 -7.95 1.35 -11.53
N VAL A 28 -7.56 1.65 -12.77
CA VAL A 28 -8.14 2.78 -13.52
C VAL A 28 -9.43 2.35 -14.19
N ASP A 29 -9.41 1.21 -14.86
CA ASP A 29 -10.53 0.68 -15.65
C ASP A 29 -11.25 -0.41 -14.86
N ARG A 30 -12.18 0.03 -14.02
CA ARG A 30 -13.05 -0.89 -13.28
C ARG A 30 -14.38 -1.10 -14.00
N PRO A 31 -15.07 -2.24 -13.78
CA PRO A 31 -16.38 -2.50 -14.37
C PRO A 31 -17.44 -1.43 -14.03
N ASP A 32 -17.32 -0.77 -12.88
CA ASP A 32 -18.23 0.28 -12.42
C ASP A 32 -17.96 1.68 -13.01
N GLY A 33 -16.83 1.83 -13.71
CA GLY A 33 -16.42 3.02 -14.43
C GLY A 33 -14.95 3.36 -14.26
N THR A 34 -14.54 4.45 -14.88
CA THR A 34 -13.16 4.96 -14.81
C THR A 34 -12.89 5.66 -13.48
N TYR A 35 -11.76 5.31 -12.87
CA TYR A 35 -11.24 5.95 -11.68
C TYR A 35 -10.00 6.78 -12.00
N CYS A 36 -9.80 7.86 -11.24
CA CYS A 36 -8.71 8.78 -11.44
C CYS A 36 -8.04 9.14 -10.11
N PHE A 37 -6.80 9.60 -10.20
CA PHE A 37 -6.04 10.12 -9.07
C PHE A 37 -6.09 11.66 -9.06
N ARG A 38 -6.28 12.23 -7.87
CA ARG A 38 -6.30 13.69 -7.66
C ARG A 38 -5.47 14.07 -6.46
N LEU A 39 -4.74 15.17 -6.59
CA LEU A 39 -3.91 15.71 -5.52
C LEU A 39 -4.65 16.84 -4.80
N HIS A 40 -4.62 16.78 -3.48
CA HIS A 40 -5.13 17.83 -2.59
C HIS A 40 -4.33 17.82 -1.29
N ASN A 41 -3.81 18.98 -0.90
CA ASN A 41 -2.95 19.15 0.29
C ASN A 41 -1.81 18.12 0.36
N ASP A 42 -1.08 17.95 -0.75
CA ASP A 42 0.02 16.98 -0.95
C ASP A 42 -0.36 15.49 -0.81
N ARG A 43 -1.65 15.20 -0.61
CA ARG A 43 -2.22 13.84 -0.55
C ARG A 43 -2.85 13.49 -1.87
N VAL A 44 -2.68 12.23 -2.26
CA VAL A 44 -3.28 11.68 -3.48
C VAL A 44 -4.49 10.85 -3.12
N TYR A 45 -5.62 11.19 -3.71
CA TYR A 45 -6.89 10.52 -3.54
C TYR A 45 -7.27 9.76 -4.82
N TYR A 46 -7.79 8.56 -4.62
CA TYR A 46 -8.34 7.69 -5.65
C TYR A 46 -9.88 7.80 -5.63
N VAL A 47 -10.45 8.23 -6.76
CA VAL A 47 -11.87 8.59 -6.88
C VAL A 47 -12.42 8.23 -8.26
N SER A 48 -13.69 7.85 -8.34
CA SER A 48 -14.40 7.69 -9.61
C SER A 48 -14.60 9.03 -10.34
N GLU A 49 -14.46 9.04 -11.67
CA GLU A 49 -14.66 10.27 -12.46
C GLU A 49 -16.08 10.85 -12.31
N LYS A 50 -17.07 9.98 -12.08
CA LYS A 50 -18.47 10.37 -11.85
C LYS A 50 -18.59 11.27 -10.61
N ILE A 51 -17.98 10.87 -9.50
CA ILE A 51 -18.00 11.67 -8.25
C ILE A 51 -17.16 12.93 -8.43
N LEU A 52 -16.03 12.86 -9.14
CA LEU A 52 -15.20 14.03 -9.40
C LEU A 52 -15.96 15.14 -10.14
N LYS A 53 -16.79 14.79 -11.13
CA LYS A 53 -17.63 15.77 -11.86
C LYS A 53 -18.62 16.47 -10.92
N LEU A 54 -19.18 15.76 -9.95
CA LEU A 54 -20.08 16.34 -8.94
C LEU A 54 -19.32 17.22 -7.95
N ALA A 55 -18.10 16.80 -7.58
CA ALA A 55 -17.21 17.52 -6.68
C ALA A 55 -16.74 18.87 -7.23
N ALA A 56 -16.78 19.06 -8.56
CA ALA A 56 -16.45 20.34 -9.20
C ALA A 56 -17.35 21.50 -8.73
N ASN A 57 -18.54 21.19 -8.20
CA ASN A 57 -19.46 22.18 -7.64
C ASN A 57 -19.12 22.61 -6.20
N ILE A 58 -18.12 21.99 -5.57
CA ILE A 58 -17.72 22.25 -4.18
C ILE A 58 -16.33 22.91 -4.19
N SER A 59 -16.15 23.99 -3.44
CA SER A 59 -14.86 24.66 -3.35
C SER A 59 -13.81 23.77 -2.69
N GLY A 60 -12.57 23.81 -3.20
CA GLY A 60 -11.46 22.97 -2.71
C GLY A 60 -11.15 23.17 -1.22
N ASP A 61 -11.42 24.35 -0.68
CA ASP A 61 -11.20 24.69 0.74
C ASP A 61 -12.26 24.10 1.66
N LYS A 62 -13.45 23.79 1.13
CA LYS A 62 -14.55 23.13 1.86
C LYS A 62 -14.50 21.61 1.71
N LEU A 63 -13.73 21.10 0.75
CA LEU A 63 -13.51 19.67 0.54
C LEU A 63 -12.45 19.17 1.52
N VAL A 64 -12.89 18.43 2.55
CA VAL A 64 -11.99 17.78 3.53
C VAL A 64 -11.27 16.60 2.88
N SER A 65 -12.02 15.64 2.34
CA SER A 65 -11.49 14.49 1.60
C SER A 65 -12.53 14.00 0.60
N LEU A 66 -12.07 13.30 -0.45
CA LEU A 66 -12.97 12.74 -1.44
C LEU A 66 -12.36 11.48 -2.05
N GLY A 67 -13.05 10.35 -1.91
CA GLY A 67 -12.52 9.04 -2.27
C GLY A 67 -11.54 8.52 -1.22
N THR A 68 -10.62 7.65 -1.63
CA THR A 68 -9.68 7.01 -0.71
C THR A 68 -8.28 7.59 -0.87
N CYS A 69 -7.66 8.00 0.23
CA CYS A 69 -6.27 8.44 0.23
C CYS A 69 -5.36 7.26 -0.10
N PHE A 70 -4.53 7.37 -1.13
CA PHE A 70 -3.53 6.35 -1.44
C PHE A 70 -2.18 6.65 -0.77
N GLY A 71 -1.94 7.90 -0.43
CA GLY A 71 -0.69 8.33 0.16
C GLY A 71 -0.44 9.81 -0.01
N LYS A 72 0.78 10.23 0.29
CA LYS A 72 1.20 11.63 0.16
C LYS A 72 2.60 11.77 -0.41
N PHE A 73 2.84 12.91 -1.04
CA PHE A 73 4.20 13.30 -1.42
C PHE A 73 4.94 13.84 -0.21
N THR A 74 6.18 13.39 -0.04
CA THR A 74 7.10 13.96 0.94
C THR A 74 7.72 15.25 0.39
N LYS A 75 8.30 16.06 1.27
CA LYS A 75 9.10 17.25 0.87
C LYS A 75 10.27 16.89 -0.07
N THR A 76 10.71 15.64 -0.08
CA THR A 76 11.75 15.11 -0.97
C THR A 76 11.21 14.55 -2.30
N HIS A 77 9.96 14.88 -2.66
CA HIS A 77 9.26 14.40 -3.86
C HIS A 77 9.21 12.87 -3.97
N LYS A 78 9.14 12.15 -2.84
CA LYS A 78 8.90 10.71 -2.82
C LYS A 78 7.46 10.44 -2.45
N PHE A 79 6.85 9.46 -3.09
CA PHE A 79 5.50 9.04 -2.74
C PHE A 79 5.53 8.05 -1.57
N ARG A 80 4.92 8.44 -0.44
CA ARG A 80 4.70 7.58 0.71
C ARG A 80 3.29 7.00 0.60
N LEU A 81 3.22 5.69 0.36
CA LEU A 81 1.98 4.93 0.32
C LEU A 81 1.39 4.83 1.74
N HIS A 82 0.09 5.05 1.87
CA HIS A 82 -0.65 4.90 3.13
C HIS A 82 -1.37 3.55 3.18
N ILE A 83 -1.70 3.09 4.40
CA ILE A 83 -2.40 1.83 4.61
C ILE A 83 -3.81 1.80 4.01
N THR A 84 -4.45 2.95 3.85
CA THR A 84 -5.75 3.12 3.20
C THR A 84 -5.81 2.62 1.76
N ALA A 85 -4.66 2.45 1.10
CA ALA A 85 -4.59 1.86 -0.24
C ALA A 85 -4.65 0.31 -0.23
N LEU A 86 -4.57 -0.34 0.94
CA LEU A 86 -4.43 -1.78 1.08
C LEU A 86 -5.56 -2.55 0.42
N ASP A 87 -6.81 -2.15 0.63
CA ASP A 87 -7.98 -2.88 0.10
C ASP A 87 -8.02 -2.89 -1.44
N TYR A 88 -7.48 -1.84 -2.07
CA TYR A 88 -7.39 -1.74 -3.52
C TYR A 88 -6.18 -2.49 -4.08
N LEU A 89 -5.06 -2.49 -3.37
CA LEU A 89 -3.80 -3.08 -3.85
C LEU A 89 -3.68 -4.57 -3.54
N ALA A 90 -4.23 -5.02 -2.41
CA ALA A 90 -4.11 -6.40 -1.93
C ALA A 90 -4.63 -7.46 -2.93
N PRO A 91 -5.77 -7.27 -3.62
CA PRO A 91 -6.26 -8.22 -4.61
C PRO A 91 -5.31 -8.41 -5.81
N TYR A 92 -4.66 -7.33 -6.24
CA TYR A 92 -3.80 -7.31 -7.44
C TYR A 92 -2.31 -7.54 -7.13
N ALA A 93 -1.94 -7.65 -5.86
CA ALA A 93 -0.56 -7.86 -5.44
C ALA A 93 -0.06 -9.25 -5.85
N LYS A 94 1.03 -9.28 -6.62
CA LYS A 94 1.66 -10.53 -7.08
C LYS A 94 2.41 -11.24 -5.95
N TYR A 95 3.17 -10.49 -5.16
CA TYR A 95 4.00 -11.02 -4.08
C TYR A 95 3.32 -10.81 -2.73
N LYS A 96 3.08 -11.92 -2.04
CA LYS A 96 2.35 -11.97 -0.78
C LYS A 96 3.15 -12.74 0.26
N VAL A 97 3.01 -12.34 1.50
CA VAL A 97 3.62 -12.99 2.66
C VAL A 97 2.55 -13.25 3.70
N TRP A 98 2.42 -14.49 4.15
CA TRP A 98 1.55 -14.87 5.25
C TRP A 98 2.34 -15.01 6.54
N ILE A 99 1.88 -14.35 7.59
CA ILE A 99 2.53 -14.37 8.90
C ILE A 99 1.69 -15.13 9.92
N LYS A 100 2.38 -15.82 10.83
CA LYS A 100 1.77 -16.57 11.93
C LYS A 100 1.15 -15.62 12.97
N PRO A 101 0.18 -16.09 13.78
CA PRO A 101 -0.47 -15.26 14.81
C PRO A 101 0.50 -14.56 15.77
N GLY A 102 1.60 -15.22 16.17
CA GLY A 102 2.61 -14.62 17.05
C GLY A 102 3.36 -13.43 16.42
N ALA A 103 3.46 -13.38 15.09
CA ALA A 103 4.05 -12.27 14.36
C ALA A 103 3.02 -11.24 13.89
N GLU A 104 1.75 -11.62 13.79
CA GLU A 104 0.64 -10.74 13.43
C GLU A 104 0.52 -9.57 14.39
N GLN A 105 0.45 -9.85 15.69
CA GLN A 105 0.40 -8.78 16.70
C GLN A 105 1.64 -7.88 16.63
N SER A 106 2.82 -8.45 16.46
CA SER A 106 4.07 -7.70 16.36
C SER A 106 4.09 -6.77 15.13
N PHE A 107 3.62 -7.27 13.98
CA PHE A 107 3.50 -6.51 12.74
C PHE A 107 2.47 -5.39 12.85
N LEU A 108 1.31 -5.68 13.46
CA LEU A 108 0.28 -4.69 13.79
C LEU A 108 0.76 -3.68 14.84
N TYR A 109 1.88 -3.93 15.51
CA TYR A 109 2.59 -2.96 16.37
C TYR A 109 3.69 -2.16 15.65
N GLY A 110 3.82 -2.29 14.32
CA GLY A 110 4.79 -1.56 13.52
C GLY A 110 6.16 -2.23 13.45
N ASN A 111 6.30 -3.46 13.95
CA ASN A 111 7.57 -4.18 13.92
C ASN A 111 7.77 -4.96 12.61
N HIS A 112 9.03 -5.26 12.32
CA HIS A 112 9.41 -6.11 11.19
C HIS A 112 9.03 -7.57 11.41
N VAL A 113 8.84 -8.31 10.31
CA VAL A 113 8.54 -9.74 10.38
C VAL A 113 9.84 -10.52 10.46
N LEU A 114 9.97 -11.32 11.51
CA LEU A 114 11.06 -12.26 11.69
C LEU A 114 10.78 -13.60 10.99
N LYS A 115 11.84 -14.34 10.69
CA LYS A 115 11.73 -15.66 10.04
C LYS A 115 10.86 -16.64 10.84
N SER A 116 10.93 -16.61 12.17
CA SER A 116 10.10 -17.44 13.05
C SER A 116 8.59 -17.24 12.80
N GLY A 117 8.22 -16.00 12.48
CA GLY A 117 6.86 -15.54 12.17
C GLY A 117 6.41 -15.78 10.74
N LEU A 118 7.31 -16.17 9.84
CA LEU A 118 6.98 -16.42 8.44
C LEU A 118 6.20 -17.74 8.31
N GLY A 119 4.96 -17.66 7.81
CA GLY A 119 4.13 -18.81 7.46
C GLY A 119 4.37 -19.26 6.02
N ARG A 120 4.03 -18.39 5.07
CA ARG A 120 4.16 -18.64 3.63
C ARG A 120 4.69 -17.38 2.93
N ILE A 121 5.42 -17.56 1.83
CA ILE A 121 5.88 -16.48 0.95
C ILE A 121 5.64 -16.91 -0.49
N THR A 122 5.21 -15.99 -1.36
CA THR A 122 5.10 -16.26 -2.80
C THR A 122 6.45 -16.65 -3.38
N GLU A 123 6.47 -17.64 -4.27
CA GLU A 123 7.70 -18.04 -4.96
C GLU A 123 8.26 -16.94 -5.86
N ASN A 124 9.56 -16.98 -6.11
CA ASN A 124 10.27 -15.99 -6.91
C ASN A 124 10.14 -14.54 -6.40
N THR A 125 9.88 -14.35 -5.10
CA THR A 125 10.01 -13.03 -4.48
C THR A 125 11.49 -12.67 -4.40
N SER A 126 11.88 -11.62 -5.13
CA SER A 126 13.23 -11.05 -5.11
C SER A 126 13.52 -10.30 -3.81
N GLN A 127 14.80 -10.13 -3.50
CA GLN A 127 15.20 -9.23 -2.41
C GLN A 127 14.75 -7.79 -2.72
N TYR A 128 14.28 -7.09 -1.69
CA TYR A 128 13.74 -5.72 -1.74
C TYR A 128 12.48 -5.54 -2.59
N GLN A 129 11.81 -6.63 -2.94
CA GLN A 129 10.51 -6.60 -3.60
C GLN A 129 9.43 -6.09 -2.62
N GLY A 130 8.52 -5.24 -3.12
CA GLY A 130 7.32 -4.86 -2.37
C GLY A 130 6.38 -6.06 -2.24
N VAL A 131 5.97 -6.35 -1.01
CA VAL A 131 5.08 -7.46 -0.67
C VAL A 131 3.89 -6.96 0.12
N VAL A 132 2.74 -7.59 -0.08
CA VAL A 132 1.57 -7.41 0.79
C VAL A 132 1.59 -8.48 1.86
N VAL A 133 1.44 -8.06 3.11
CA VAL A 133 1.46 -8.94 4.28
C VAL A 133 0.03 -9.34 4.61
N TYR A 134 -0.17 -10.64 4.84
CA TYR A 134 -1.44 -11.28 5.15
C TYR A 134 -1.33 -12.07 6.45
N SER A 135 -2.44 -12.22 7.18
CA SER A 135 -2.55 -13.21 8.24
C SER A 135 -2.71 -14.62 7.65
N MET A 136 -2.57 -15.66 8.47
CA MET A 136 -2.85 -17.05 8.04
C MET A 136 -4.30 -17.28 7.60
N ALA A 137 -5.22 -16.35 7.91
CA ALA A 137 -6.62 -16.40 7.52
C ALA A 137 -6.93 -15.63 6.22
N ASP A 138 -5.90 -15.33 5.41
CA ASP A 138 -6.03 -14.55 4.16
C ASP A 138 -6.58 -13.13 4.34
N ILE A 139 -6.38 -12.54 5.53
CA ILE A 139 -6.74 -11.14 5.81
C ILE A 139 -5.53 -10.25 5.51
N PRO A 140 -5.64 -9.21 4.66
CA PRO A 140 -4.55 -8.30 4.40
C PRO A 140 -4.26 -7.43 5.63
N LEU A 141 -3.01 -7.41 6.07
CA LEU A 141 -2.55 -6.71 7.28
C LEU A 141 -1.77 -5.43 6.96
N GLY A 142 -1.12 -5.36 5.80
CA GLY A 142 -0.38 -4.18 5.39
C GLY A 142 0.65 -4.39 4.30
N PHE A 143 1.56 -3.43 4.19
CA PHE A 143 2.64 -3.40 3.21
C PHE A 143 3.99 -3.69 3.86
N GLY A 144 4.83 -4.39 3.12
CA GLY A 144 6.21 -4.64 3.51
C GLY A 144 7.16 -4.72 2.32
N VAL A 145 8.44 -4.83 2.62
CA VAL A 145 9.50 -5.06 1.64
C VAL A 145 10.23 -6.33 2.04
N ALA A 146 10.36 -7.28 1.12
CA ALA A 146 11.10 -8.52 1.37
C ALA A 146 12.57 -8.19 1.66
N ALA A 147 13.05 -8.55 2.85
CA ALA A 147 14.44 -8.31 3.24
C ALA A 147 15.42 -9.23 2.50
N LYS A 148 14.95 -10.38 2.04
CA LYS A 148 15.71 -11.44 1.39
C LYS A 148 14.89 -12.11 0.30
N SER A 149 15.57 -12.81 -0.61
CA SER A 149 14.91 -13.61 -1.64
C SER A 149 14.14 -14.78 -1.02
N THR A 150 13.20 -15.35 -1.78
CA THR A 150 12.43 -16.53 -1.31
C THR A 150 13.34 -17.70 -0.91
N GLN A 151 14.42 -17.93 -1.66
CA GLN A 151 15.35 -19.03 -1.41
C GLN A 151 16.17 -18.78 -0.13
N ASP A 152 16.60 -17.54 0.08
CA ASP A 152 17.37 -17.16 1.27
C ASP A 152 16.50 -17.14 2.51
N CYS A 153 15.24 -16.71 2.40
CA CYS A 153 14.26 -16.78 3.47
C CYS A 153 14.09 -18.20 4.03
N ARG A 154 14.47 -19.27 3.31
CA ARG A 154 14.42 -20.65 3.83
C ARG A 154 15.66 -21.04 4.65
N LYS A 155 16.79 -20.35 4.46
CA LYS A 155 18.11 -20.72 5.02
C LYS A 155 18.50 -19.92 6.27
N VAL A 156 17.77 -18.84 6.56
CA VAL A 156 18.16 -17.87 7.59
C VAL A 156 17.69 -18.26 8.98
N ASP A 157 18.41 -17.76 9.97
CA ASP A 157 18.10 -17.91 11.38
C ASP A 157 16.67 -17.44 11.71
N PRO A 158 15.95 -18.09 12.65
CA PRO A 158 14.60 -17.70 13.06
C PRO A 158 14.46 -16.24 13.53
N MET A 159 15.52 -15.62 14.05
CA MET A 159 15.55 -14.22 14.49
C MET A 159 15.90 -13.24 13.36
N ALA A 160 16.25 -13.73 12.17
CA ALA A 160 16.54 -12.86 11.04
C ALA A 160 15.26 -12.18 10.52
N ILE A 161 15.38 -10.91 10.14
CA ILE A 161 14.30 -10.17 9.48
C ILE A 161 14.12 -10.72 8.06
N VAL A 162 12.86 -11.02 7.71
CA VAL A 162 12.48 -11.50 6.38
C VAL A 162 11.59 -10.51 5.64
N VAL A 163 10.84 -9.66 6.36
CA VAL A 163 10.06 -8.56 5.77
C VAL A 163 10.25 -7.31 6.60
N PHE A 164 10.70 -6.24 5.96
CA PHE A 164 10.68 -4.90 6.51
C PHE A 164 9.25 -4.36 6.48
N HIS A 165 8.77 -3.94 7.63
CA HIS A 165 7.50 -3.24 7.76
C HIS A 165 7.54 -1.91 6.99
N GLN A 166 6.42 -1.54 6.35
CA GLN A 166 6.23 -0.24 5.71
C GLN A 166 4.98 0.49 6.19
N ALA A 167 3.86 -0.23 6.28
CA ALA A 167 2.60 0.26 6.82
C ALA A 167 1.73 -0.93 7.24
N ASP A 168 0.91 -0.76 8.28
CA ASP A 168 0.00 -1.80 8.78
C ASP A 168 -1.34 -1.22 9.22
N ILE A 169 -2.39 -2.05 9.24
CA ILE A 169 -3.75 -1.63 9.62
C ILE A 169 -3.87 -1.18 11.08
N GLY A 170 -2.91 -1.51 11.95
CA GLY A 170 -2.82 -0.94 13.29
C GLY A 170 -2.59 0.57 13.29
N GLU A 171 -2.13 1.15 12.18
CA GLU A 171 -2.02 2.60 12.01
C GLU A 171 -3.37 3.32 12.14
N TYR A 172 -4.50 2.68 11.81
CA TYR A 172 -5.82 3.27 12.01
C TYR A 172 -6.10 3.61 13.48
N VAL A 173 -5.56 2.82 14.41
CA VAL A 173 -5.75 3.02 15.85
C VAL A 173 -4.66 3.92 16.44
N ARG A 174 -3.44 3.91 15.89
CA ARG A 174 -2.30 4.66 16.44
C ARG A 174 -2.11 6.06 15.86
N HIS A 175 -2.50 6.26 14.61
CA HIS A 175 -2.09 7.39 13.78
C HIS A 175 -3.24 7.97 12.96
N GLU A 176 -4.46 7.94 13.52
CA GLU A 176 -5.70 8.44 12.91
C GLU A 176 -5.54 9.84 12.29
N GLU A 177 -4.94 10.79 13.01
CA GLU A 177 -4.73 12.17 12.56
C GLU A 177 -3.87 12.30 11.29
N THR A 178 -3.02 11.32 11.00
CA THR A 178 -2.13 11.36 9.83
C THR A 178 -2.73 10.69 8.60
N LEU A 179 -3.84 9.97 8.77
CA LEU A 179 -4.52 9.19 7.74
C LEU A 179 -5.68 9.96 7.10
N THR A 180 -6.39 10.79 7.86
CA THR A 180 -7.40 11.77 7.40
C THR A 180 -6.81 13.16 7.20
#